data_AF-A0A6A7L3X3-F1
#
_entry.id   AF-A0A6A7L3X3-F1
#
_cell.length_a   1.000
_cell.length_b   1.000
_cell.length_c   1.000
_cell.angle_alpha   90.00
_cell.angle_beta   90.00
_cell.angle_gamma   90.00
#
_symmetry.space_group_name_H-M   'P 1'
#
loop_
_entity.id
_entity.type
_entity.pdbx_description
1 polymer ?
#
loop_
_entity_poly.entity_id
_entity_poly.type
_entity_poly.pdbx_seq_one_letter_code
_entity_poly.pdbx_strand_id
1 'polypeptide(L)'
;MSFLPLVAAGITGTVVGFLLLDQRDDQTMTALLVTPLSLGDYLRYRLSGLMILSAAVGAVMVPLAGLTETTPLQVVATAVTAAPLAPIYALFLGTFAANKVQGFALAKAVGVVLWPCVVSYFVTGPWQSAFGLVPHYWPLKVFWLFDEGAVGHALTHALIGVGWQAALLMLLVRRFSHVVRR
;
A
#
# COMPACT_ATOMS: atom_id res chain seq x y z
N MET A 1 -11.26 -8.75 10.39
CA MET A 1 -10.24 -7.84 10.97
C MET A 1 -9.02 -7.70 10.07
N SER A 2 -8.41 -8.81 9.65
CA SER A 2 -7.17 -8.80 8.83
C SER A 2 -7.22 -7.89 7.59
N PHE A 3 -8.36 -7.78 6.92
CA PHE A 3 -8.51 -6.94 5.73
C PHE A 3 -8.68 -5.43 6.02
N LEU A 4 -8.97 -5.00 7.26
CA LEU A 4 -9.24 -3.59 7.56
C LEU A 4 -8.02 -2.67 7.30
N PRO A 5 -6.79 -3.00 7.73
CA PRO A 5 -5.61 -2.21 7.38
C PRO A 5 -5.39 -2.11 5.86
N LEU A 6 -5.78 -3.15 5.12
CA LEU A 6 -5.64 -3.20 3.67
C LEU A 6 -6.61 -2.25 2.97
N VAL A 7 -7.86 -2.21 3.43
CA VAL A 7 -8.89 -1.29 2.95
C VAL A 7 -8.50 0.16 3.27
N ALA A 8 -8.01 0.41 4.48
CA ALA A 8 -7.50 1.73 4.87
C ALA A 8 -6.38 2.20 3.92
N ALA A 9 -5.35 1.36 3.72
CA ALA A 9 -4.24 1.68 2.82
C ALA A 9 -4.69 1.84 1.36
N GLY A 10 -5.63 1.01 0.90
CA GLY A 10 -6.19 1.07 -0.44
C GLY A 10 -6.95 2.36 -0.70
N ILE A 11 -7.83 2.78 0.21
CA ILE A 11 -8.60 4.02 0.09
C ILE A 11 -7.67 5.23 0.13
N THR A 12 -6.81 5.31 1.16
CA THR A 12 -5.86 6.41 1.33
C THR A 12 -4.93 6.55 0.12
N GLY A 13 -4.40 5.44 -0.38
CA GLY A 13 -3.55 5.40 -1.56
C GLY A 13 -4.28 5.78 -2.85
N THR A 14 -5.51 5.31 -3.04
CA THR A 14 -6.31 5.61 -4.24
C THR A 14 -6.69 7.09 -4.31
N VAL A 15 -7.13 7.69 -3.19
CA VAL A 15 -7.45 9.13 -3.12
C VAL A 15 -6.23 9.96 -3.52
N VAL A 16 -5.07 9.68 -2.93
CA VAL A 16 -3.85 10.43 -3.26
C VAL A 16 -3.33 10.12 -4.67
N GLY A 17 -3.56 8.90 -5.18
CA GLY A 17 -3.29 8.53 -6.56
C GLY A 17 -4.11 9.34 -7.57
N PHE A 18 -5.39 9.55 -7.30
CA PHE A 18 -6.21 10.44 -8.13
C PHE A 18 -5.78 11.90 -8.04
N LEU A 19 -5.37 12.39 -6.86
CA LEU A 19 -4.80 13.74 -6.74
C LEU A 19 -3.48 13.89 -7.52
N LEU A 20 -2.65 12.85 -7.57
CA LEU A 20 -1.44 12.83 -8.42
C LEU A 20 -1.80 12.84 -9.91
N LEU A 21 -2.80 12.04 -10.29
CA LEU A 21 -3.28 11.99 -11.67
C LEU A 21 -3.86 13.33 -12.12
N ASP A 22 -4.61 14.00 -11.25
CA ASP A 22 -5.18 15.33 -11.48
C ASP A 22 -4.10 16.37 -11.76
N GLN A 23 -3.06 16.42 -10.92
CA GLN A 23 -1.92 17.32 -11.10
C GLN A 23 -1.16 17.06 -12.41
N ARG A 24 -1.13 15.82 -12.87
CA ARG A 24 -0.47 15.44 -14.12
C ARG A 24 -1.35 15.78 -15.33
N ASP A 25 -2.65 15.54 -15.26
CA ASP A 25 -3.62 15.88 -16.30
C ASP A 25 -3.70 17.40 -16.51
N ASP A 26 -3.63 18.20 -15.43
CA ASP A 26 -3.65 19.67 -15.48
C ASP A 26 -2.31 20.29 -15.92
N GLN A 27 -1.31 19.49 -16.31
CA GLN A 27 0.07 19.92 -16.65
C GLN A 27 0.77 20.78 -15.57
N THR A 28 0.27 20.76 -14.32
CA THR A 28 0.85 21.52 -13.21
C THR A 28 2.17 20.93 -12.70
N MET A 29 2.50 19.69 -13.07
CA MET A 29 3.85 19.14 -12.85
C MET A 29 4.94 19.95 -13.55
N THR A 30 4.63 20.65 -14.64
CA THR A 30 5.54 21.56 -15.35
C THR A 30 5.79 22.84 -14.54
N ALA A 31 4.81 23.30 -13.76
CA ALA A 31 4.96 24.45 -12.86
C ALA A 31 5.81 24.12 -11.62
N LEU A 32 5.93 22.84 -11.23
CA LEU A 32 6.87 22.43 -10.18
C LEU A 32 8.34 22.53 -10.63
N LEU A 33 8.63 22.54 -11.94
CA LEU A 33 9.99 22.67 -12.48
C LEU A 33 10.60 24.07 -12.30
N VAL A 34 9.79 25.09 -11.97
CA VAL A 34 10.27 26.43 -11.60
C VAL A 34 10.46 26.60 -10.09
N THR A 35 10.19 25.57 -9.29
CA THR A 35 10.55 25.55 -7.86
C THR A 35 11.94 24.91 -7.67
N PRO A 36 12.73 25.32 -6.67
CA PRO A 36 14.06 24.75 -6.41
C PRO A 36 14.02 23.31 -5.85
N LEU A 37 12.86 22.66 -5.83
CA LEU A 37 12.68 21.33 -5.25
C LEU A 37 12.90 20.25 -6.30
N SER A 38 13.78 19.29 -6.00
CA SER A 38 13.95 18.13 -6.86
C SER A 38 12.70 17.24 -6.81
N LEU A 39 12.33 16.65 -7.94
CA LEU A 39 11.22 15.68 -8.03
C LEU A 39 11.39 14.53 -7.02
N GLY A 40 12.63 14.16 -6.70
CA GLY A 40 12.93 13.12 -5.71
C GLY A 40 12.66 13.55 -4.27
N ASP A 41 12.92 14.81 -3.89
CA ASP A 41 12.57 15.34 -2.56
C ASP A 41 11.05 15.44 -2.40
N TYR A 42 10.37 15.92 -3.45
CA TYR A 42 8.92 16.01 -3.49
C TYR A 42 8.25 14.64 -3.29
N LEU A 43 8.67 13.63 -4.05
CA LEU A 43 8.15 12.28 -3.91
C LEU A 43 8.46 11.70 -2.54
N ARG A 44 9.66 11.89 -2.00
CA ARG A 44 10.01 11.39 -0.66
C ARG A 44 9.08 11.98 0.41
N TYR A 45 8.87 13.28 0.40
CA TYR A 45 7.96 13.96 1.33
C TYR A 45 6.51 13.47 1.19
N ARG A 46 6.00 13.41 -0.05
CA ARG A 46 4.61 13.02 -0.29
C ARG A 46 4.34 11.56 0.02
N LEU A 47 5.25 10.66 -0.36
CA LEU A 47 5.10 9.22 -0.12
C LEU A 47 5.28 8.87 1.36
N SER A 48 6.22 9.52 2.07
CA SER A 48 6.38 9.29 3.51
C SER A 48 5.17 9.78 4.31
N GLY A 49 4.66 10.97 3.98
CA GLY A 49 3.42 11.48 4.59
C GLY A 49 2.24 10.54 4.34
N LEU A 50 2.15 9.96 3.13
CA LEU A 50 1.11 9.00 2.79
C LEU A 50 1.23 7.68 3.57
N MET A 51 2.44 7.18 3.78
CA MET A 51 2.67 6.00 4.61
C MET A 51 2.27 6.25 6.06
N ILE A 52 2.67 7.39 6.63
CA ILE A 52 2.32 7.75 8.02
C ILE A 52 0.80 7.85 8.17
N LEU A 53 0.13 8.55 7.25
CA LEU A 53 -1.32 8.67 7.25
C LEU A 53 -2.01 7.30 7.15
N SER A 54 -1.56 6.45 6.23
CA SER A 54 -2.10 5.10 6.07
C SER A 54 -1.91 4.23 7.32
N ALA A 55 -0.74 4.31 7.96
CA ALA A 55 -0.47 3.60 9.20
C ALA A 55 -1.38 4.10 10.33
N ALA A 56 -1.54 5.43 10.47
CA ALA A 56 -2.39 6.03 11.49
C ALA A 56 -3.86 5.65 11.30
N VAL A 57 -4.38 5.76 10.08
CA VAL A 57 -5.77 5.36 9.77
C VAL A 57 -5.95 3.87 10.04
N GLY A 58 -5.05 3.02 9.56
CA GLY A 58 -5.11 1.58 9.81
C GLY A 58 -5.07 1.21 11.30
N ALA A 59 -4.20 1.86 12.07
CA ALA A 59 -4.06 1.62 13.51
C ALA A 59 -5.27 2.09 14.32
N VAL A 60 -5.98 3.12 13.87
CA VAL A 60 -7.23 3.59 14.49
C VAL A 60 -8.42 2.73 14.07
N MET A 61 -8.47 2.28 12.82
CA MET A 61 -9.62 1.53 12.28
C MET A 61 -9.81 0.16 12.94
N VAL A 62 -8.71 -0.56 13.23
CA VAL A 62 -8.75 -1.90 13.82
C VAL A 62 -9.40 -1.91 15.22
N PRO A 63 -8.97 -1.10 16.20
CA PRO A 63 -9.61 -1.07 17.52
C PRO A 63 -11.04 -0.50 17.47
N LEU A 64 -11.30 0.50 16.61
CA LEU A 64 -12.66 1.04 16.44
C LEU A 64 -13.67 0.02 15.92
N ALA A 65 -13.23 -0.97 15.14
CA ALA A 65 -14.10 -2.02 14.65
C ALA A 65 -14.66 -2.90 15.78
N GLY A 66 -13.92 -3.06 16.89
CA GLY A 66 -14.40 -3.75 18.10
C GLY A 66 -14.77 -5.23 17.91
N LEU A 67 -14.31 -5.89 16.84
CA LEU A 67 -14.76 -7.24 16.47
C LEU A 67 -14.02 -8.38 17.20
N THR A 68 -12.83 -8.16 17.77
CA THR A 68 -11.94 -9.15 18.40
C THR A 68 -10.96 -8.45 19.34
N GLU A 69 -10.48 -9.15 20.38
CA GLU A 69 -9.40 -8.63 21.22
C GLU A 69 -8.08 -8.63 20.45
N THR A 70 -7.57 -7.45 20.12
CA THR A 70 -6.29 -7.28 19.43
C THR A 70 -5.28 -6.63 20.36
N THR A 71 -4.05 -7.15 20.39
CA THR A 71 -2.97 -6.50 21.14
C THR A 71 -2.51 -5.21 20.45
N PRO A 72 -2.05 -4.18 21.19
CA PRO A 72 -1.51 -2.97 20.58
C PRO A 72 -0.38 -3.25 19.58
N LEU A 73 0.44 -4.27 19.86
CA LEU A 73 1.52 -4.70 18.97
C LEU A 73 0.99 -5.26 17.65
N GLN A 74 -0.06 -6.10 17.67
CA GLN A 74 -0.70 -6.63 16.46
C GLN A 74 -1.26 -5.50 15.59
N VAL A 75 -1.92 -4.52 16.21
CA VAL A 75 -2.47 -3.35 15.50
C VAL A 75 -1.36 -2.56 14.80
N VAL A 76 -0.29 -2.23 15.53
CA VAL A 76 0.82 -1.46 14.97
C VAL A 76 1.55 -2.26 13.88
N ALA A 77 1.88 -3.52 14.14
CA ALA A 77 2.61 -4.35 13.18
C ALA A 77 1.85 -4.54 11.87
N THR A 78 0.53 -4.78 11.93
CA THR A 78 -0.30 -4.96 10.74
C THR A 78 -0.53 -3.65 10.00
N ALA A 79 -0.73 -2.54 10.72
CA ALA A 79 -0.85 -1.21 10.12
C ALA A 79 0.45 -0.75 9.41
N VAL A 80 1.61 -0.96 10.04
CA VAL A 80 2.92 -0.64 9.44
C VAL A 80 3.21 -1.52 8.23
N THR A 81 2.83 -2.81 8.27
CA THR A 81 3.00 -3.70 7.11
C THR A 81 2.05 -3.34 5.96
N ALA A 82 0.88 -2.76 6.25
CA ALA A 82 -0.06 -2.30 5.22
C ALA A 82 0.30 -0.91 4.66
N ALA A 83 0.97 -0.06 5.44
CA ALA A 83 1.24 1.33 5.08
C ALA A 83 1.95 1.56 3.73
N PRO A 84 2.94 0.74 3.31
CA PRO A 84 3.57 0.90 1.99
C PRO A 84 2.63 0.63 0.82
N LEU A 85 1.49 -0.03 1.02
CA LEU A 85 0.51 -0.22 -0.04
C LEU A 85 -0.07 1.12 -0.51
N ALA A 86 -0.31 2.07 0.40
CA ALA A 86 -0.87 3.37 0.05
C ALA A 86 -0.05 4.13 -1.01
N PRO A 87 1.27 4.35 -0.86
CA PRO A 87 2.08 4.95 -1.91
C PRO A 87 2.26 4.05 -3.14
N ILE A 88 2.22 2.71 -3.00
CA ILE A 88 2.21 1.81 -4.16
C ILE A 88 0.96 2.07 -5.01
N TYR A 89 -0.24 2.16 -4.40
CA TYR A 89 -1.48 2.50 -5.09
C TYR A 89 -1.40 3.89 -5.74
N ALA A 90 -0.90 4.89 -5.00
CA ALA A 90 -0.81 6.24 -5.50
C ALA A 90 0.11 6.35 -6.72
N LEU A 91 1.29 5.73 -6.66
CA LEU A 91 2.24 5.69 -7.78
C LEU A 91 1.73 4.82 -8.92
N PHE A 92 1.09 3.69 -8.65
CA PHE A 92 0.53 2.83 -9.69
C PHE A 92 -0.48 3.59 -10.55
N LEU A 93 -1.44 4.27 -9.91
CA LEU A 93 -2.41 5.11 -10.63
C LEU A 93 -1.73 6.28 -11.34
N GLY A 94 -0.85 7.01 -10.66
CA GLY A 94 -0.13 8.16 -11.24
C GLY A 94 0.83 7.81 -12.37
N THR A 95 1.30 6.55 -12.45
CA THR A 95 2.22 6.08 -13.49
C THR A 95 1.48 5.51 -14.69
N PHE A 96 0.45 4.68 -14.47
CA PHE A 96 -0.14 3.85 -15.53
C PHE A 96 -1.48 4.37 -16.07
N ALA A 97 -2.25 5.15 -15.30
CA ALA A 97 -3.44 5.78 -15.85
C ALA A 97 -3.02 6.90 -16.80
N ALA A 98 -3.61 7.03 -17.99
CA ALA A 98 -3.38 8.19 -18.86
C ALA A 98 -4.31 9.37 -18.54
N ASN A 99 -5.46 9.11 -17.92
CA ASN A 99 -6.46 10.10 -17.52
C ASN A 99 -7.33 9.55 -16.38
N LYS A 100 -8.17 10.39 -15.78
CA LYS A 100 -9.07 10.01 -14.66
C LYS A 100 -9.96 8.80 -14.95
N VAL A 101 -10.49 8.67 -16.17
CA VAL A 101 -11.36 7.53 -16.55
C VAL A 101 -10.59 6.22 -16.50
N GLN A 102 -9.38 6.19 -17.04
CA GLN A 102 -8.48 5.03 -16.93
C GLN A 102 -8.03 4.80 -15.48
N GLY A 103 -7.88 5.86 -14.69
CA GLY A 103 -7.61 5.76 -13.25
C GLY A 103 -8.68 4.94 -12.52
N PHE A 104 -9.96 5.17 -12.81
CA PHE A 104 -11.06 4.37 -12.25
C PHE A 104 -11.05 2.93 -12.74
N ALA A 105 -10.73 2.69 -14.02
CA ALA A 105 -10.61 1.34 -14.55
C ALA A 105 -9.50 0.56 -13.84
N LEU A 106 -8.33 1.17 -13.66
CA LEU A 106 -7.19 0.56 -12.96
C LEU A 106 -7.48 0.35 -11.48
N ALA A 107 -8.09 1.31 -10.78
CA ALA A 107 -8.46 1.15 -9.37
C ALA A 107 -9.39 -0.07 -9.17
N LYS A 108 -10.36 -0.27 -10.07
CA LYS A 108 -11.22 -1.46 -10.08
C LYS A 108 -10.44 -2.74 -10.38
N ALA A 109 -9.51 -2.70 -11.34
CA ALA A 109 -8.67 -3.84 -11.67
C ALA A 109 -7.80 -4.30 -10.49
N VAL A 110 -7.31 -3.38 -9.64
CA VAL A 110 -6.59 -3.78 -8.42
C VAL A 110 -7.50 -4.55 -7.45
N GLY A 111 -8.81 -4.32 -7.47
CA GLY A 111 -9.77 -5.16 -6.76
C GLY A 111 -9.69 -6.64 -7.14
N VAL A 112 -9.35 -6.95 -8.41
CA VAL A 112 -9.15 -8.33 -8.86
C VAL A 112 -7.87 -8.93 -8.27
N VAL A 113 -6.83 -8.11 -8.08
CA VAL A 113 -5.54 -8.52 -7.51
C VAL A 113 -5.67 -8.95 -6.04
N LEU A 114 -6.76 -8.60 -5.36
CA LEU A 114 -7.06 -9.04 -3.99
C LEU A 114 -7.60 -10.48 -3.92
N TRP A 115 -8.13 -11.05 -4.99
CA TRP A 115 -8.69 -12.41 -4.98
C TRP A 115 -7.68 -13.48 -4.56
N PRO A 116 -6.42 -13.49 -5.06
CA PRO A 116 -5.39 -14.38 -4.55
C PRO A 116 -5.23 -14.34 -3.03
N CYS A 117 -5.37 -13.17 -2.40
CA CYS A 117 -5.31 -13.03 -0.94
C CYS A 117 -6.50 -13.69 -0.24
N VAL A 118 -7.71 -13.59 -0.81
CA VAL A 118 -8.88 -14.30 -0.31
C VAL A 118 -8.68 -15.81 -0.43
N VAL A 119 -8.19 -16.29 -1.57
CA VAL A 119 -7.89 -17.72 -1.78
C VAL A 119 -6.82 -18.20 -0.79
N SER A 120 -5.82 -17.37 -0.50
CA SER A 120 -4.73 -17.72 0.42
C SER A 120 -5.20 -18.01 1.85
N TYR A 121 -6.38 -17.53 2.26
CA TYR A 121 -6.97 -17.87 3.55
C TYR A 121 -7.37 -19.35 3.65
N PHE A 122 -7.78 -19.96 2.54
CA PHE A 122 -8.22 -21.36 2.48
C PHE A 122 -7.08 -22.34 2.22
N VAL A 123 -5.91 -21.84 1.81
CA VAL A 123 -4.74 -22.67 1.51
C VAL A 123 -3.90 -22.83 2.77
N THR A 124 -3.65 -24.09 3.15
CA THR A 124 -2.81 -24.44 4.31
C THR A 124 -1.44 -24.97 3.85
N GLY A 125 -0.45 -24.90 4.75
CA GLY A 125 0.89 -25.43 4.52
C GLY A 125 1.81 -24.48 3.71
N PRO A 126 2.94 -24.98 3.18
CA PRO A 126 3.99 -24.14 2.58
C PRO A 126 3.53 -23.42 1.30
N TRP A 127 2.50 -23.93 0.64
CA TRP A 127 1.89 -23.33 -0.55
C TRP A 127 1.23 -21.97 -0.26
N GLN A 128 0.87 -21.68 0.98
CA GLN A 128 0.31 -20.39 1.36
C GLN A 128 1.30 -19.24 1.11
N SER A 129 2.60 -19.49 1.30
CA SER A 129 3.65 -18.49 1.08
C SER A 129 3.85 -18.11 -0.39
N ALA A 130 3.38 -18.93 -1.34
CA ALA A 130 3.45 -18.60 -2.77
C ALA A 130 2.62 -17.35 -3.11
N PHE A 131 1.59 -17.05 -2.31
CA PHE A 131 0.79 -15.83 -2.45
C PHE A 131 1.53 -14.55 -2.03
N GLY A 132 2.74 -14.68 -1.45
CA GLY A 132 3.60 -13.55 -1.11
C GLY A 132 4.06 -12.70 -2.29
N LEU A 133 3.88 -13.18 -3.52
CA LEU A 133 4.05 -12.36 -4.74
C LEU A 133 3.14 -11.13 -4.71
N VAL A 134 1.91 -11.29 -4.21
CA VAL A 134 0.94 -10.21 -4.08
C VAL A 134 1.28 -9.42 -2.81
N PRO A 135 1.60 -8.12 -2.90
CA PRO A 135 2.05 -7.34 -1.75
C PRO A 135 0.99 -7.21 -0.64
N HIS A 136 -0.28 -7.42 -0.99
CA HIS A 136 -1.43 -7.45 -0.09
C HIS A 136 -1.48 -8.68 0.82
N TYR A 137 -0.76 -9.76 0.49
CA TYR A 137 -0.72 -10.98 1.30
C TYR A 137 -0.04 -10.76 2.65
N TRP A 138 1.05 -9.98 2.69
CA TRP A 138 1.89 -9.84 3.87
C TRP A 138 1.16 -9.25 5.09
N PRO A 139 0.41 -8.13 4.99
CA PRO A 139 -0.35 -7.62 6.13
C PRO A 139 -1.37 -8.63 6.68
N LEU A 140 -1.99 -9.43 5.80
CA LEU A 140 -2.95 -10.47 6.18
C LEU A 140 -2.26 -11.60 6.94
N LYS A 141 -1.13 -12.10 6.42
CA LYS A 141 -0.38 -13.18 7.05
C LYS A 141 0.18 -12.76 8.42
N VAL A 142 0.65 -11.51 8.54
CA VAL A 142 1.08 -10.95 9.83
C VAL A 142 -0.09 -10.95 10.81
N PHE A 143 -1.27 -10.49 10.40
CA PHE A 143 -2.46 -10.50 11.26
C PHE A 143 -2.80 -11.92 11.75
N TRP A 144 -2.83 -12.90 10.84
CA TRP A 144 -3.14 -14.30 11.18
C TRP A 144 -2.11 -14.92 12.12
N LEU A 145 -0.82 -14.64 11.93
CA LEU A 145 0.23 -15.15 12.83
C LEU A 145 0.16 -14.55 14.24
N PHE A 146 -0.35 -13.33 14.38
CA PHE A 146 -0.65 -12.76 15.70
C PHE A 146 -1.85 -13.44 16.36
N ASP A 147 -2.90 -13.76 15.61
CA ASP A 147 -4.05 -14.51 16.12
C ASP A 147 -3.65 -15.93 16.57
N GLU A 148 -2.69 -16.55 15.88
CA GLU A 148 -2.11 -17.85 16.27
C GLU A 148 -1.13 -17.76 17.46
N GLY A 149 -0.86 -16.56 17.98
CA GLY A 149 0.11 -16.33 19.07
C GLY A 149 1.58 -16.44 18.65
N ALA A 150 1.87 -16.62 17.37
CA ALA A 150 3.21 -16.80 16.80
C ALA A 150 3.91 -15.46 16.53
N VAL A 151 4.07 -14.61 17.56
CA VAL A 151 4.57 -13.23 17.45
C VAL A 151 5.92 -13.13 16.72
N GLY A 152 6.87 -14.02 17.01
CA GLY A 152 8.19 -14.02 16.35
C GLY A 152 8.10 -14.29 14.84
N HIS A 153 7.23 -15.22 14.44
CA HIS A 153 6.95 -15.49 13.03
C HIS A 153 6.20 -14.32 12.39
N ALA A 154 5.29 -13.66 13.10
CA ALA A 154 4.58 -12.49 12.59
C ALA A 154 5.55 -11.35 12.25
N LEU A 155 6.51 -11.05 13.13
CA LEU A 155 7.49 -9.98 12.91
C LEU A 155 8.46 -10.29 11.76
N THR A 156 8.90 -11.54 11.61
CA THR A 156 9.75 -11.93 10.48
C THR A 156 9.02 -11.79 9.15
N HIS A 157 7.74 -12.21 9.07
CA HIS A 157 6.93 -12.01 7.87
C HIS A 157 6.62 -10.54 7.60
N ALA A 158 6.46 -9.71 8.64
CA ALA A 158 6.31 -8.27 8.50
C ALA A 158 7.55 -7.65 7.85
N LEU A 159 8.76 -8.02 8.29
CA LEU A 159 10.01 -7.55 7.70
C LEU A 159 10.16 -7.97 6.24
N ILE A 160 9.86 -9.23 5.91
CA ILE A 160 9.91 -9.74 4.54
C ILE A 160 8.91 -8.98 3.66
N GLY A 161 7.68 -8.79 4.15
CA GLY A 161 6.62 -8.07 3.44
C GLY A 161 6.97 -6.60 3.18
N VAL A 162 7.46 -5.90 4.20
CA VAL A 162 7.93 -4.51 4.05
C VAL A 162 9.12 -4.43 3.10
N GLY A 163 10.05 -5.39 3.15
CA GLY A 163 11.16 -5.47 2.20
C GLY A 163 10.68 -5.65 0.75
N TRP A 164 9.73 -6.56 0.53
CA TRP A 164 9.12 -6.77 -0.79
C TRP A 164 8.38 -5.54 -1.30
N GLN A 165 7.55 -4.93 -0.45
CA GLN A 165 6.83 -3.71 -0.78
C GLN A 165 7.76 -2.52 -1.02
N ALA A 166 8.87 -2.41 -0.29
CA ALA A 166 9.90 -1.39 -0.52
C ALA A 166 10.57 -1.57 -1.88
N ALA A 167 10.89 -2.81 -2.28
CA ALA A 167 11.43 -3.09 -3.62
C ALA A 167 10.44 -2.69 -4.73
N LEU A 168 9.15 -3.03 -4.59
CA LEU A 168 8.10 -2.61 -5.51
C LEU A 168 7.94 -1.09 -5.56
N LEU A 169 7.98 -0.42 -4.41
CA LEU A 169 7.92 1.03 -4.30
C LEU A 169 9.11 1.68 -5.02
N MET A 170 10.33 1.19 -4.81
CA MET A 170 11.52 1.69 -5.51
C MET A 170 11.39 1.56 -7.03
N LEU A 171 10.87 0.43 -7.51
CA LEU A 171 10.62 0.22 -8.93
C LEU A 171 9.58 1.21 -9.49
N LEU A 172 8.47 1.43 -8.77
CA LEU A 172 7.44 2.39 -9.16
C LEU A 172 7.94 3.83 -9.14
N VAL A 173 8.74 4.23 -8.14
CA VAL A 173 9.34 5.57 -8.09
C VAL A 173 10.28 5.81 -9.29
N ARG A 174 11.13 4.82 -9.63
CA ARG A 174 11.98 4.89 -10.83
C ARG A 174 11.15 4.99 -12.10
N ARG A 175 10.06 4.23 -12.20
CA ARG A 175 9.19 4.27 -13.37
C ARG A 175 8.46 5.62 -13.49
N PHE A 176 7.91 6.13 -12.40
CA PHE A 176 7.19 7.39 -12.36
C PHE A 176 8.10 8.57 -12.75
N SER A 177 9.34 8.61 -12.26
CA SER A 177 10.28 9.68 -12.62
C SER A 177 10.65 9.68 -14.12
N HIS A 178 10.70 8.51 -14.77
CA HIS A 178 10.86 8.42 -16.21
C HIS A 178 9.63 8.92 -16.99
N VAL A 179 8.41 8.70 -16.47
CA VAL A 179 7.18 9.15 -17.11
C VAL A 179 7.04 10.67 -17.02
N VAL A 180 7.34 11.27 -15.86
CA VAL A 180 7.22 12.73 -15.67
C VAL A 180 8.28 13.54 -16.43
N ARG A 181 9.42 12.92 -16.78
CA ARG A 181 10.48 13.56 -17.57
C ARG A 181 10.24 13.53 -19.09
N ARG A 182 9.22 12.81 -19.56
CA ARG A 182 8.80 12.79 -20.96
C ARG A 182 7.78 13.88 -21.23
#